data_AF-A0AAU5XTM3-F1
#
_entry.id   AF-A0AAU5XTM3-F1
#
_cell.length_a   1.000
_cell.length_b   1.000
_cell.length_c   1.000
_cell.angle_alpha   90.00
_cell.angle_beta   90.00
_cell.angle_gamma   90.00
#
_symmetry.space_group_name_H-M   'P 1'
#
loop_
_entity.id
_entity.type
_entity.pdbx_description
1 polymer ?
#
loop_
_entity_poly.entity_id
_entity_poly.type
_entity_poly.pdbx_seq_one_letter_code
_entity_poly.pdbx_strand_id
1 'polypeptide(L)'
;MRRKLTVLGVAVFSLFGLSVVPAAAAGGDFAPPGCFAERYGTLFGQGVSVSCFPGEGYGYRVIAECANGSAFWFVAGDFVPYGFGPATAECAGALLVPARVVAYRVDEI
;
A
#
# COMPACT_ATOMS: atom_id res chain seq x y z
N MET A 1 -58.28 39.39 7.20
CA MET A 1 -58.63 37.97 6.93
C MET A 1 -57.43 37.27 6.30
N ARG A 2 -57.07 36.08 6.84
CA ARG A 2 -56.33 34.94 6.23
C ARG A 2 -54.99 35.24 5.53
N ARG A 3 -53.86 35.12 6.24
CA ARG A 3 -52.94 33.93 6.29
C ARG A 3 -52.56 33.39 4.91
N LYS A 4 -51.25 33.43 4.61
CA LYS A 4 -50.44 32.29 4.13
C LYS A 4 -48.96 32.70 4.04
N LEU A 5 -48.22 32.42 5.12
CA LEU A 5 -46.76 32.32 5.11
C LEU A 5 -46.40 31.04 4.34
N THR A 6 -45.94 31.17 3.11
CA THR A 6 -45.32 30.07 2.37
C THR A 6 -43.86 29.97 2.81
N VAL A 7 -43.64 29.13 3.82
CA VAL A 7 -42.30 28.67 4.22
C VAL A 7 -41.79 27.76 3.09
N LEU A 8 -40.89 28.28 2.25
CA LEU A 8 -40.07 27.44 1.38
C LEU A 8 -39.06 26.73 2.30
N GLY A 9 -39.36 25.49 2.66
CA GLY A 9 -38.42 24.61 3.33
C GLY A 9 -37.28 24.25 2.38
N VAL A 10 -36.15 24.91 2.53
CA VAL A 10 -34.88 24.47 1.94
C VAL A 10 -34.42 23.27 2.75
N ALA A 11 -34.75 22.07 2.25
CA ALA A 11 -34.18 20.83 2.76
C ALA A 11 -32.70 20.79 2.36
N VAL A 12 -31.83 21.26 3.25
CA VAL A 12 -30.38 21.05 3.16
C VAL A 12 -30.11 19.59 3.45
N PHE A 13 -30.16 18.74 2.42
CA PHE A 13 -29.60 17.38 2.51
C PHE A 13 -28.07 17.50 2.50
N SER A 14 -27.49 17.60 3.70
CA SER A 14 -26.05 17.43 3.91
C SER A 14 -25.64 16.01 3.52
N LEU A 15 -25.34 15.80 2.24
CA LEU A 15 -24.71 14.60 1.68
C LEU A 15 -23.17 14.67 1.79
N PHE A 16 -22.65 15.24 2.88
CA PHE A 16 -21.24 15.16 3.24
C PHE A 16 -21.10 14.11 4.34
N GLY A 17 -20.72 12.88 3.98
CA GLY A 17 -20.45 11.89 5.02
C GLY A 17 -20.23 10.45 4.59
N LEU A 18 -20.26 10.12 3.30
CA LEU A 18 -19.87 8.79 2.85
C LEU A 18 -18.78 8.91 1.79
N SER A 19 -17.62 9.43 2.21
CA SER A 19 -16.38 8.96 1.59
C SER A 19 -16.30 7.47 1.86
N VAL A 20 -16.77 6.67 0.91
CA VAL A 20 -16.37 5.28 0.74
C VAL A 20 -14.85 5.30 0.56
N VAL A 21 -14.14 5.32 1.68
CA VAL A 21 -12.72 4.99 1.71
C VAL A 21 -12.69 3.53 1.28
N PRO A 22 -12.06 3.17 0.16
CA PRO A 22 -11.81 1.77 -0.11
C PRO A 22 -11.03 1.30 1.10
N ALA A 23 -11.58 0.35 1.86
CA ALA A 23 -10.77 -0.48 2.72
C ALA A 23 -9.81 -1.19 1.77
N ALA A 24 -8.65 -0.58 1.52
CA ALA A 24 -7.52 -1.25 0.91
C ALA A 24 -7.32 -2.45 1.81
N ALA A 25 -7.71 -3.61 1.30
CA ALA A 25 -7.52 -4.87 1.97
C ALA A 25 -6.01 -4.98 2.11
N ALA A 26 -5.50 -4.67 3.30
CA ALA A 26 -4.13 -4.94 3.66
C ALA A 26 -3.98 -6.46 3.56
N GLY A 27 -3.62 -6.94 2.37
CA GLY A 27 -3.24 -8.32 2.16
C GLY A 27 -2.11 -8.61 3.13
N GLY A 28 -2.10 -9.80 3.74
CA GLY A 28 -0.92 -10.21 4.48
C GLY A 28 0.31 -10.23 3.57
N ASP A 29 1.49 -10.24 4.18
CA ASP A 29 2.72 -10.52 3.46
C ASP A 29 2.60 -11.88 2.74
N PHE A 30 2.82 -11.89 1.42
CA PHE A 30 2.72 -13.07 0.58
C PHE A 30 4.07 -13.40 -0.05
N ALA A 31 4.81 -14.30 0.60
CA ALA A 31 6.09 -14.80 0.11
C ALA A 31 5.98 -16.30 -0.22
N PRO A 32 6.49 -16.75 -1.38
CA PRO A 32 6.67 -18.16 -1.69
C PRO A 32 7.53 -18.87 -0.62
N PRO A 33 7.38 -20.19 -0.45
CA PRO A 33 8.27 -20.97 0.40
C PRO A 33 9.74 -20.78 -0.01
N GLY A 34 10.64 -20.61 0.96
CA GLY A 34 12.07 -20.36 0.69
C GLY A 34 12.44 -18.89 0.47
N CYS A 35 11.47 -17.98 0.61
CA CYS A 35 11.72 -16.54 0.69
C CYS A 35 11.78 -16.06 2.14
N PHE A 36 12.79 -15.25 2.44
CA PHE A 36 13.02 -14.59 3.72
C PHE A 36 12.95 -13.08 3.52
N ALA A 37 12.12 -12.41 4.30
CA ALA A 37 11.91 -10.98 4.17
C ALA A 37 12.30 -10.24 5.45
N GLU A 38 12.92 -9.09 5.28
CA GLU A 38 13.24 -8.15 6.34
C GLU A 38 12.72 -6.77 5.96
N ARG A 39 11.99 -6.14 6.89
CA ARG A 39 11.54 -4.76 6.75
C ARG A 39 12.59 -3.84 7.35
N TYR A 40 12.90 -2.73 6.68
CA TYR A 40 13.89 -1.77 7.13
C TYR A 40 13.35 -0.33 7.06
N GLY A 41 13.90 0.56 7.87
CA GLY A 41 13.56 1.98 7.86
C GLY A 41 14.42 2.78 6.88
N THR A 42 13.82 3.79 6.25
CA THR A 42 14.53 4.80 5.44
C THR A 42 14.25 6.19 6.00
N LEU A 43 14.92 7.22 5.48
CA LEU A 43 14.81 8.60 6.00
C LEU A 43 13.37 9.13 5.98
N PHE A 44 12.58 8.75 4.96
CA PHE A 44 11.19 9.19 4.77
C PHE A 44 10.21 8.02 4.59
N GLY A 45 10.58 6.83 5.04
CA GLY A 45 9.65 5.71 5.01
C GLY A 45 10.24 4.37 5.41
N GLN A 46 9.82 3.33 4.71
CA GLN A 46 10.22 1.95 4.98
C GLN A 46 10.43 1.19 3.68
N GLY A 47 11.32 0.22 3.72
CA GLY A 47 11.51 -0.74 2.64
C GLY A 47 11.31 -2.17 3.12
N VAL A 48 11.22 -3.06 2.16
CA VAL A 48 11.28 -4.51 2.37
C VAL A 48 12.39 -5.07 1.48
N SER A 49 13.22 -5.91 2.07
CA SER A 49 14.29 -6.67 1.43
C SER A 49 13.89 -8.14 1.49
N VAL A 50 13.80 -8.81 0.34
CA VAL A 50 13.40 -10.21 0.27
C VAL A 50 14.50 -10.99 -0.42
N SER A 51 15.00 -12.03 0.24
CA SER A 51 15.91 -13.02 -0.35
C SER A 51 15.18 -14.32 -0.58
N CYS A 52 15.12 -14.81 -1.81
CA CYS A 52 14.52 -16.10 -2.13
C CYS A 52 15.59 -17.09 -2.63
N PHE A 53 15.61 -18.29 -2.03
CA PHE A 53 16.37 -19.45 -2.52
C PHE A 53 15.91 -20.75 -1.82
N PRO A 54 15.69 -21.86 -2.54
CA PRO A 54 15.72 -22.02 -4.00
C PRO A 54 14.47 -21.41 -4.67
N GLY A 55 14.42 -21.42 -6.01
CA GLY A 55 13.25 -21.01 -6.77
C GLY A 55 13.16 -21.74 -8.11
N GLU A 56 11.95 -21.78 -8.69
CA GLU A 56 11.67 -22.54 -9.92
C GLU A 56 11.81 -21.71 -11.21
N GLY A 57 11.90 -20.38 -11.09
CA GLY A 57 12.01 -19.44 -12.22
C GLY A 57 13.43 -18.93 -12.51
N TYR A 58 13.52 -17.91 -13.37
CA TYR A 58 14.74 -17.15 -13.65
C TYR A 58 15.12 -16.22 -12.50
N GLY A 59 14.13 -15.77 -11.72
CA GLY A 59 14.33 -14.93 -10.56
C GLY A 59 13.03 -14.45 -9.99
N TYR A 60 13.09 -13.36 -9.25
CA TYR A 60 11.93 -12.81 -8.58
C TYR A 60 12.05 -11.30 -8.45
N ARG A 61 10.92 -10.65 -8.19
CA ARG A 61 10.87 -9.27 -7.69
C ARG A 61 9.94 -9.18 -6.51
N VAL A 62 10.19 -8.22 -5.63
CA VAL A 62 9.26 -7.87 -4.55
C VAL A 62 8.38 -6.70 -4.99
N ILE A 63 7.09 -6.77 -4.67
CA ILE A 63 6.14 -5.67 -4.84
C ILE A 63 5.65 -5.29 -3.45
N ALA A 64 6.05 -4.12 -2.98
CA ALA A 64 5.59 -3.56 -1.71
C ALA A 64 4.24 -2.86 -1.89
N GLU A 65 3.33 -3.07 -0.95
CA GLU A 65 2.16 -2.25 -0.75
C GLU A 65 2.49 -1.18 0.28
N CYS A 66 2.38 0.07 -0.15
CA CYS A 66 2.78 1.25 0.61
C CYS A 66 1.56 1.99 1.15
N ALA A 67 1.70 2.54 2.35
CA ALA A 67 0.68 3.41 2.93
C ALA A 67 1.27 4.68 3.53
N ASN A 68 0.56 5.78 3.37
CA ASN A 68 0.86 7.08 3.96
C ASN A 68 -0.45 7.78 4.34
N GLY A 69 -0.79 7.78 5.63
CA GLY A 69 -2.12 8.19 6.07
C GLY A 69 -3.23 7.38 5.40
N SER A 70 -4.06 8.04 4.58
CA SER A 70 -5.15 7.45 3.79
C SER A 70 -4.78 7.13 2.34
N ALA A 71 -3.53 7.38 1.92
CA ALA A 71 -3.05 7.06 0.58
C ALA A 71 -2.38 5.68 0.55
N PHE A 72 -2.68 4.91 -0.49
CA PHE A 72 -2.15 3.56 -0.73
C PHE A 72 -1.65 3.45 -2.18
N TRP A 73 -0.52 2.77 -2.38
CA TRP A 73 0.02 2.50 -3.71
C TRP A 73 0.95 1.29 -3.68
N PHE A 74 1.38 0.83 -4.84
CA PHE A 74 2.34 -0.27 -4.96
C PHE A 74 3.67 0.23 -5.51
N VAL A 75 4.77 -0.33 -5.00
CA VAL A 75 6.13 -0.11 -5.51
C VAL A 75 6.71 -1.47 -5.88
N ALA A 76 7.07 -1.63 -7.16
CA ALA A 76 7.81 -2.81 -7.61
C ALA A 76 9.31 -2.56 -7.43
N GLY A 77 9.99 -3.51 -6.81
CA GLY A 77 11.44 -3.58 -6.78
C GLY A 77 12.02 -4.09 -8.09
N ASP A 78 13.35 -4.07 -8.16
CA ASP A 78 14.09 -4.62 -9.28
C ASP A 78 13.99 -6.15 -9.33
N PHE A 79 14.16 -6.68 -10.54
CA PHE A 79 14.30 -8.12 -10.76
C PHE A 79 15.66 -8.60 -10.25
N VAL A 80 15.65 -9.69 -9.48
CA VAL A 80 16.85 -10.34 -8.96
C VAL A 80 16.80 -11.84 -9.27
N PRO A 81 17.83 -12.40 -9.91
CA PRO A 81 17.94 -13.84 -10.09
C PRO A 81 18.03 -14.58 -8.75
N TYR A 82 17.51 -15.81 -8.67
CA TYR A 82 17.62 -16.62 -7.46
C TYR A 82 19.09 -16.82 -7.06
N GLY A 83 19.40 -16.58 -5.78
CA GLY A 83 20.75 -16.72 -5.24
C GLY A 83 21.69 -15.53 -5.48
N PHE A 84 21.26 -14.45 -6.15
CA PHE A 84 22.08 -13.27 -6.45
C PHE A 84 21.91 -12.11 -5.44
N GLY A 85 21.25 -12.35 -4.32
CA GLY A 85 21.00 -11.37 -3.27
C GLY A 85 19.51 -11.03 -3.12
N PRO A 86 19.17 -10.03 -2.30
CA PRO A 86 17.80 -9.64 -2.05
C PRO A 86 17.22 -8.74 -3.15
N ALA A 87 15.94 -8.92 -3.46
CA ALA A 87 15.13 -7.92 -4.14
C ALA A 87 14.57 -6.92 -3.12
N THR A 88 14.62 -5.62 -3.43
CA THR A 88 14.20 -4.55 -2.52
C THR A 88 13.11 -3.68 -3.12
N ALA A 89 12.12 -3.30 -2.32
CA ALA A 89 11.13 -2.29 -2.69
C ALA A 89 10.94 -1.28 -1.55
N GLU A 90 10.91 0.01 -1.89
CA GLU A 90 10.88 1.10 -0.91
C GLU A 90 9.63 1.96 -1.03
N CYS A 91 8.95 2.12 0.10
CA CYS A 91 7.86 3.07 0.27
C CYS A 91 8.45 4.39 0.78
N ALA A 92 8.58 5.37 -0.11
CA ALA A 92 8.98 6.73 0.24
C ALA A 92 7.76 7.63 0.47
N GLY A 93 7.76 8.37 1.58
CA GLY A 93 6.77 9.39 1.91
C GLY A 93 7.36 10.81 1.84
N ALA A 94 6.62 11.77 2.38
CA ALA A 94 7.07 13.16 2.51
C ALA A 94 7.80 13.38 3.84
N LEU A 95 8.50 14.51 3.96
CA LEU A 95 9.32 14.89 5.14
C LEU A 95 8.60 14.70 6.50
N LEU A 96 7.31 15.04 6.56
CA LEU A 96 6.51 15.03 7.80
C LEU A 96 5.57 13.83 7.91
N VAL A 97 5.44 13.04 6.85
CA VAL A 97 4.56 11.88 6.81
C VAL A 97 5.35 10.76 6.14
N PRO A 98 6.08 9.94 6.92
CA PRO A 98 6.82 8.82 6.35
C PRO A 98 5.84 7.76 5.83
N ALA A 99 6.18 7.15 4.69
CA ALA A 99 5.41 6.02 4.19
C ALA A 99 5.84 4.72 4.91
N ARG A 100 4.94 3.75 4.98
CA ARG A 100 5.23 2.43 5.56
C ARG A 100 4.92 1.34 4.55
N VAL A 101 5.66 0.24 4.64
CA VAL A 101 5.25 -1.01 3.99
C VAL A 101 4.10 -1.57 4.82
N VAL A 102 2.92 -1.78 4.24
CA VAL A 102 1.82 -2.47 4.94
C VAL A 102 1.80 -3.94 4.61
N ALA A 103 2.06 -4.29 3.36
CA ALA A 103 2.17 -5.64 2.86
C ALA A 103 3.28 -5.73 1.81
N TYR A 104 3.69 -6.93 1.47
CA TYR A 104 4.46 -7.18 0.25
C TYR A 104 4.01 -8.49 -0.39
N ARG A 105 4.29 -8.62 -1.69
CA ARG A 105 4.23 -9.90 -2.40
C ARG A 105 5.49 -10.14 -3.21
N VAL A 106 5.83 -11.40 -3.43
CA VAL A 106 6.90 -11.77 -4.36
C VAL A 106 6.28 -12.28 -5.66
N ASP A 107 6.80 -11.80 -6.78
CA ASP A 107 6.44 -12.19 -8.13
C ASP A 107 7.61 -13.00 -8.71
N GLU A 108 7.41 -14.31 -8.87
CA GLU A 108 8.39 -15.22 -9.48
C GLU A 108 8.32 -15.10 -11.01
N ILE A 109 9.47 -14.99 -11.67
CA ILE A 109 9.61 -14.70 -13.11
C ILE A 109 10.43 -15.79 -13.78
#